data_AF-A0A8H5B9N0-F1
#
_entry.id   AF-A0A8H5B9N0-F1
#
_cell.length_a   1.000
_cell.length_b   1.000
_cell.length_c   1.000
_cell.angle_alpha   90.00
_cell.angle_beta   90.00
_cell.angle_gamma   90.00
#
_symmetry.space_group_name_H-M   'P 1'
#
loop_
_entity.id
_entity.type
_entity.pdbx_description
1 polymer ?
#
loop_
_entity_poly.entity_id
_entity_poly.type
_entity_poly.pdbx_seq_one_letter_code
_entity_poly.pdbx_strand_id
1 'polypeptide(L)'
;MYEGLQNEINIYLLSLGPNISAFKLMEFLQTDEIKNKHGIDRNITERTARRYLHELGYRYKATPKGQYADGHERYDMVSYCQNVFLPEWQRLMDRMASWGKDQCEVPPQESDGQRVVTWFHDESIFYAND
;
A
#
# COMPACT_ATOMS: atom_id res chain seq x y z
N MET A 1 16.22 -19.77 1.38
CA MET A 1 16.77 -18.52 0.81
C MET A 1 17.31 -17.69 1.97
N TYR A 2 18.43 -16.98 1.81
CA TYR A 2 18.95 -16.08 2.86
C TYR A 2 18.02 -14.88 3.02
N GLU A 3 17.76 -14.44 4.25
CA GLU A 3 16.75 -13.40 4.56
C GLU A 3 17.01 -12.07 3.83
N GLY A 4 18.27 -11.66 3.71
CA GLY A 4 18.66 -10.45 2.98
C GLY A 4 18.37 -10.50 1.48
N LEU A 5 18.64 -11.64 0.82
CA LEU A 5 18.37 -11.83 -0.61
C LEU A 5 16.86 -11.86 -0.87
N GLN A 6 16.10 -12.50 0.01
CA GLN A 6 14.64 -12.55 -0.07
C GLN A 6 14.02 -11.14 0.00
N ASN A 7 14.51 -10.30 0.90
CA ASN A 7 14.03 -8.92 1.02
C ASN A 7 14.30 -8.10 -0.26
N GLU A 8 15.50 -8.20 -0.83
CA GLU A 8 15.84 -7.50 -2.08
C GLU A 8 15.02 -7.97 -3.27
N ILE A 9 14.79 -9.30 -3.38
CA ILE A 9 13.89 -9.84 -4.40
C ILE A 9 12.48 -9.26 -4.21
N ASN A 10 11.96 -9.21 -2.98
CA ASN A 10 10.62 -8.67 -2.72
C ASN A 10 10.54 -7.18 -3.08
N ILE A 11 11.51 -6.37 -2.68
CA ILE A 11 11.57 -4.93 -3.03
C ILE A 11 11.59 -4.76 -4.56
N TYR A 12 12.42 -5.53 -5.25
CA TYR A 12 12.49 -5.49 -6.71
C TYR A 12 11.14 -5.87 -7.35
N LEU A 13 10.54 -6.98 -6.93
CA LEU A 13 9.25 -7.45 -7.46
C LEU A 13 8.12 -6.45 -7.21
N LEU A 14 8.09 -5.79 -6.05
CA LEU A 14 7.13 -4.73 -5.74
C LEU A 14 7.28 -3.55 -6.70
N SER A 15 8.50 -3.14 -7.03
CA SER A 15 8.75 -2.04 -7.97
C SER A 15 8.29 -2.32 -9.40
N LEU A 16 8.13 -3.60 -9.77
CA LEU A 16 7.62 -4.00 -11.09
C LEU A 16 6.09 -3.96 -11.21
N GLY A 17 5.37 -3.92 -10.08
CA GLY A 17 3.91 -3.97 -10.03
C GLY A 17 3.33 -5.17 -10.81
N PRO A 18 2.41 -4.96 -11.77
CA PRO A 18 1.79 -6.06 -12.52
C PRO A 18 2.73 -6.74 -13.52
N ASN A 19 3.89 -6.15 -13.80
CA ASN A 19 4.80 -6.59 -14.85
C ASN A 19 5.89 -7.54 -14.34
N ILE A 20 5.65 -8.24 -13.24
CA ILE A 20 6.53 -9.31 -12.73
C ILE A 20 6.69 -10.37 -13.83
N SER A 21 7.85 -11.04 -13.90
CA SER A 21 8.06 -12.25 -14.69
C SER A 21 9.30 -13.00 -14.20
N ALA A 22 9.39 -14.30 -14.52
CA ALA A 22 10.58 -15.10 -14.19
C ALA A 22 11.84 -14.57 -14.91
N PHE A 23 11.69 -14.08 -16.13
CA PHE A 23 12.77 -13.48 -16.91
C PHE A 23 13.34 -12.24 -16.23
N LYS A 24 12.49 -11.30 -15.80
CA LYS A 24 12.94 -10.09 -15.09
C LYS A 24 13.64 -10.39 -13.78
N LEU A 25 13.10 -11.33 -13.00
CA LEU A 25 13.76 -11.79 -11.77
C LEU A 25 15.14 -12.41 -12.08
N MET A 26 15.24 -13.19 -13.16
CA MET A 26 16.50 -13.77 -13.61
C MET A 26 17.52 -12.70 -14.02
N GLU A 27 17.11 -11.65 -14.74
CA GLU A 27 17.99 -10.52 -15.09
C GLU A 27 18.46 -9.78 -13.83
N PHE A 28 17.55 -9.46 -12.92
CA PHE A 28 17.87 -8.80 -11.65
C PHE A 28 18.92 -9.58 -10.85
N LEU A 29 18.71 -10.88 -10.63
CA LEU A 29 19.63 -11.73 -9.89
C LEU A 29 20.97 -11.94 -10.58
N GLN A 30 21.06 -11.66 -11.88
CA GLN A 30 22.30 -11.77 -12.65
C GLN A 30 23.09 -10.46 -12.74
N THR A 31 22.58 -9.37 -12.18
CA THR A 31 23.27 -8.09 -12.09
C THR A 31 24.51 -8.23 -11.21
N ASP A 32 25.61 -7.60 -11.61
CA ASP A 32 26.90 -7.70 -10.88
C ASP A 32 26.77 -7.26 -9.42
N GLU A 33 25.94 -6.24 -9.14
CA GLU A 33 25.65 -5.79 -7.77
C GLU A 33 25.08 -6.91 -6.89
N ILE A 34 24.01 -7.57 -7.34
CA ILE A 34 23.32 -8.62 -6.60
C ILE A 34 24.21 -9.87 -6.49
N LYS A 35 24.92 -10.22 -7.57
CA LYS A 35 25.87 -11.33 -7.56
C LYS A 35 26.98 -11.14 -6.55
N ASN A 36 27.62 -9.96 -6.55
CA ASN A 36 28.71 -9.66 -5.64
C ASN A 36 28.20 -9.56 -4.19
N LYS A 37 27.03 -8.97 -3.97
CA LYS A 37 26.45 -8.78 -2.64
C LYS A 37 26.07 -10.09 -1.95
N HIS A 38 25.51 -11.05 -2.70
CA HIS A 38 25.02 -12.32 -2.15
C HIS A 38 25.89 -13.52 -2.52
N GLY A 39 27.05 -13.30 -3.13
CA GLY A 39 28.00 -14.36 -3.50
C GLY A 39 27.44 -15.35 -4.52
N ILE A 40 26.64 -14.87 -5.49
CA ILE A 40 26.08 -15.72 -6.55
C ILE A 40 27.14 -15.90 -7.64
N ASP A 41 27.78 -17.08 -7.64
CA ASP A 41 28.87 -17.45 -8.54
C ASP A 41 28.38 -17.92 -9.92
N ARG A 42 27.18 -18.51 -9.97
CA ARG A 42 26.60 -19.12 -11.17
C ARG A 42 25.45 -18.30 -11.71
N ASN A 43 25.39 -18.23 -13.04
CA ASN A 43 24.23 -17.66 -13.71
C ASN A 43 22.97 -18.47 -13.37
N ILE A 44 21.96 -17.75 -12.90
CA ILE A 44 20.66 -18.32 -12.56
C ILE A 44 19.87 -18.46 -13.85
N THR A 45 19.29 -19.64 -14.08
CA THR A 45 18.41 -19.86 -15.22
C THR A 45 17.02 -19.31 -14.92
N GLU A 46 16.25 -18.98 -15.97
CA GLU A 46 14.86 -18.57 -15.82
C GLU A 46 14.02 -19.64 -15.07
N ARG A 47 14.35 -20.92 -15.24
CA ARG A 47 13.71 -22.02 -14.50
C ARG A 47 13.92 -21.91 -13.00
N THR A 48 15.12 -21.52 -12.56
CA THR A 48 15.42 -21.28 -11.15
C THR A 48 14.70 -20.04 -10.64
N ALA A 49 14.69 -18.94 -11.41
CA ALA A 49 13.94 -17.74 -11.05
C ALA A 49 12.43 -18.01 -10.90
N ARG A 50 11.86 -18.85 -11.77
CA ARG A 50 10.45 -19.30 -11.65
C ARG A 50 10.19 -20.07 -10.36
N ARG A 51 11.15 -20.91 -9.91
CA ARG A 51 11.03 -21.60 -8.62
C ARG A 51 11.05 -20.62 -7.46
N TYR A 52 11.90 -19.59 -7.49
CA TYR A 52 11.91 -18.54 -6.48
C TYR A 52 10.59 -17.77 -6.42
N LEU A 53 10.02 -17.37 -7.55
CA LEU A 53 8.69 -16.76 -7.58
C LEU A 53 7.65 -17.65 -6.90
N HIS A 54 7.66 -18.95 -7.19
CA HIS A 54 6.74 -19.91 -6.60
C HIS A 54 6.94 -20.07 -5.08
N GLU A 55 8.19 -20.15 -4.62
CA GLU A 55 8.55 -20.22 -3.19
C GLU A 55 8.16 -18.94 -2.44
N LEU A 56 8.23 -17.77 -3.09
CA LEU A 56 7.82 -16.47 -2.57
C LEU A 56 6.31 -16.21 -2.66
N GLY A 57 5.52 -17.16 -3.19
CA GLY A 57 4.07 -17.04 -3.28
C GLY A 57 3.55 -16.28 -4.51
N TYR A 58 4.41 -15.82 -5.41
CA TYR A 58 4.02 -15.21 -6.68
C TYR A 58 3.51 -16.28 -7.64
N ARG A 59 2.19 -16.33 -7.81
CA ARG A 59 1.50 -17.21 -8.76
C ARG A 59 0.61 -16.38 -9.66
N TYR A 60 0.78 -16.48 -10.97
CA TYR A 60 -0.25 -16.01 -11.89
C TYR A 60 -1.50 -16.83 -11.68
N LYS A 61 -2.52 -16.18 -11.15
CA LYS A 61 -3.88 -16.71 -11.09
C LYS A 61 -4.77 -15.69 -11.78
N ALA A 62 -5.78 -16.17 -12.48
CA ALA A 62 -6.89 -15.29 -12.85
C ALA A 62 -7.47 -14.72 -11.55
N THR A 63 -7.63 -13.41 -11.49
CA THR A 63 -8.24 -12.74 -10.33
C THR A 63 -9.62 -13.37 -10.12
N PRO A 64 -9.90 -13.98 -8.95
CA PRO A 64 -11.24 -14.48 -8.69
C PRO A 64 -12.22 -13.32 -8.76
N LYS A 65 -13.36 -13.52 -9.42
CA LYS A 65 -14.42 -12.51 -9.49
C LYS A 65 -14.80 -12.12 -8.05
N GLY A 66 -14.81 -10.83 -7.74
CA GLY A 66 -15.17 -10.31 -6.42
C GLY A 66 -14.02 -9.85 -5.52
N GLN A 67 -12.78 -9.81 -6.01
CA GLN A 67 -11.69 -9.14 -5.29
C GLN A 67 -11.84 -7.61 -5.48
N TYR A 68 -12.07 -6.89 -4.39
CA TYR A 68 -12.03 -5.43 -4.39
C TYR A 68 -10.60 -5.01 -4.71
N ALA A 69 -10.40 -4.45 -5.90
CA ALA A 69 -9.18 -3.73 -6.20
C ALA A 69 -9.18 -2.48 -5.32
N ASP A 70 -8.06 -2.20 -4.66
CA ASP A 70 -7.91 -0.96 -3.90
C ASP A 70 -8.11 0.21 -4.86
N GLY A 71 -9.30 0.81 -4.78
CA GLY A 71 -9.75 1.87 -5.67
C GLY A 71 -9.16 3.22 -5.31
N HIS A 72 -8.32 3.29 -4.27
CA HIS A 72 -7.78 4.53 -3.73
C HIS A 72 -7.04 5.37 -4.79
N GLU A 73 -6.41 4.73 -5.76
CA GLU A 73 -5.68 5.41 -6.86
C GLU A 73 -6.57 5.80 -8.05
N ARG A 74 -7.87 5.47 -8.04
CA ARG A 74 -8.75 5.87 -9.15
C ARG A 74 -8.87 7.38 -9.20
N TYR A 75 -8.71 7.93 -10.41
CA TYR A 75 -8.74 9.38 -10.65
C TYR A 75 -9.98 10.08 -10.06
N ASP A 76 -11.16 9.45 -10.16
CA ASP A 76 -12.39 10.00 -9.61
C ASP A 76 -12.39 10.02 -8.08
N MET A 77 -11.87 8.97 -7.44
CA MET A 77 -11.70 8.91 -5.99
C MET A 77 -10.69 9.94 -5.48
N VAL A 78 -9.55 10.08 -6.15
CA VAL A 78 -8.53 11.08 -5.84
C VAL A 78 -9.10 12.50 -6.02
N SER A 79 -9.82 12.75 -7.12
CA SER A 79 -10.45 14.04 -7.40
C SER A 79 -11.48 14.40 -6.33
N TYR A 80 -12.34 13.45 -5.94
CA TYR A 80 -13.30 13.67 -4.86
C TYR A 80 -12.60 13.95 -3.53
N CYS A 81 -11.57 13.16 -3.20
CA CYS A 81 -10.80 13.34 -1.97
C CYS A 81 -10.18 14.75 -1.90
N GLN A 82 -9.50 15.18 -2.95
CA GLN A 82 -8.78 16.45 -3.00
C GLN A 82 -9.72 17.66 -3.08
N ASN A 83 -10.78 17.57 -3.89
CA ASN A 83 -11.59 18.74 -4.22
C ASN A 83 -12.86 18.88 -3.36
N VAL A 84 -13.29 17.81 -2.67
CA VAL A 84 -14.54 17.82 -1.89
C VAL A 84 -14.29 17.42 -0.45
N PHE A 85 -13.72 16.24 -0.20
CA PHE A 85 -13.59 15.69 1.15
C PHE A 85 -12.61 16.49 2.01
N LEU A 86 -11.37 16.70 1.55
CA LEU A 86 -10.35 17.40 2.32
C LEU A 86 -10.73 18.87 2.65
N PRO A 87 -11.25 19.68 1.70
CA PRO A 87 -11.71 21.03 2.02
C PRO A 87 -12.83 21.06 3.05
N GLU A 88 -13.81 20.16 2.94
CA GLU A 88 -14.91 20.10 3.90
C GLU A 88 -14.44 19.60 5.27
N TRP A 89 -13.54 18.63 5.29
CA TRP A 89 -12.92 18.14 6.51
C TRP A 89 -12.16 19.25 7.24
N GLN A 90 -11.37 20.06 6.52
CA GLN A 90 -10.65 21.19 7.09
C GLN A 90 -11.61 22.23 7.71
N ARG A 91 -12.71 22.54 7.01
CA ARG A 91 -13.76 23.43 7.52
C ARG A 91 -14.40 22.91 8.82
N LEU A 92 -14.54 21.59 8.95
CA LEU A 92 -15.07 20.97 10.15
C LEU A 92 -14.03 20.92 11.27
N MET A 93 -12.75 20.67 10.94
CA MET A 93 -11.64 20.61 11.90
C MET A 93 -11.51 21.89 12.73
N ASP A 94 -11.76 23.07 12.15
CA ASP A 94 -11.75 24.36 12.85
C ASP A 94 -12.73 24.41 14.04
N ARG A 95 -13.74 23.53 14.04
CA ARG A 95 -14.79 23.41 15.07
C ARG A 95 -14.67 22.11 15.89
N MET A 96 -13.64 21.31 15.66
CA MET A 96 -13.35 20.09 16.42
C MET A 96 -12.33 20.38 17.53
N ALA A 97 -12.40 19.59 18.60
CA ALA A 97 -11.30 19.56 19.56
C ALA A 97 -10.04 18.97 18.89
N SER A 98 -8.88 19.43 19.34
CA SER A 98 -7.59 18.81 19.04
C SER A 98 -6.98 18.25 20.32
N TRP A 99 -5.95 17.41 20.22
CA TRP A 99 -5.32 16.79 21.39
C TRP A 99 -3.83 17.13 21.43
N GLY A 100 -3.40 17.65 22.59
CA GLY A 100 -2.00 17.94 22.88
C GLY A 100 -1.17 16.67 23.04
N LYS A 101 0.16 16.84 23.10
CA LYS A 101 1.12 15.72 23.29
C LYS A 101 0.91 14.94 24.59
N ASP A 102 0.28 15.57 25.56
CA ASP A 102 -0.10 15.06 26.87
C ASP A 102 -1.50 14.42 26.88
N GLN A 103 -2.14 14.25 25.71
CA GLN A 103 -3.53 13.80 25.55
C GLN A 103 -4.57 14.74 26.17
N CYS A 104 -4.17 15.95 26.55
CA CYS A 104 -5.11 16.97 26.99
C CYS A 104 -5.90 17.49 25.79
N GLU A 105 -7.21 17.58 25.97
CA GLU A 105 -8.11 18.17 24.97
C GLU A 105 -7.84 19.68 24.88
N VAL A 106 -7.58 20.14 23.67
CA VAL A 106 -7.50 21.54 23.31
C VAL A 106 -8.82 21.88 22.59
N PRO A 107 -9.70 22.68 23.20
CA PRO A 107 -10.98 23.02 22.59
C PRO A 107 -10.75 23.79 21.27
N PRO A 108 -11.70 23.70 20.33
CA PRO A 108 -11.65 24.52 19.12
C PRO A 108 -11.60 26.00 19.49
N GLN A 109 -10.93 26.80 18.66
CA GLN A 109 -10.94 28.25 18.80
C GLN A 109 -12.40 28.74 18.78
N GLU A 110 -12.74 29.71 19.64
CA GLU A 110 -14.11 30.23 19.69
C GLU A 110 -14.52 30.71 18.30
N SER A 111 -15.46 29.97 17.72
CA SER A 111 -16.08 30.25 16.44
C SER A 111 -17.57 30.39 16.70
N ASP A 112 -18.25 31.25 15.93
CA ASP A 112 -19.69 31.53 16.06
C ASP A 112 -20.60 30.31 15.78
N GLY A 113 -20.04 29.10 15.65
CA GLY A 113 -20.71 27.86 15.30
C GLY A 113 -20.74 26.83 16.43
N GLN A 114 -21.61 25.82 16.27
CA GLN A 114 -21.67 24.68 17.21
C GLN A 114 -20.39 23.85 17.16
N ARG A 115 -19.97 23.28 18.28
CA ARG A 115 -18.87 22.30 18.32
C ARG A 115 -19.19 21.09 17.43
N VAL A 116 -18.19 20.61 16.69
CA VAL A 116 -18.27 19.36 15.90
C VAL A 116 -17.56 18.24 16.65
N VAL A 117 -18.19 17.07 16.72
CA VAL A 117 -17.61 15.84 17.26
C VAL A 117 -17.69 14.76 16.19
N THR A 118 -16.53 14.26 15.76
CA THR A 118 -16.45 13.21 14.75
C THR A 118 -16.29 11.85 15.40
N TRP A 119 -17.06 10.89 14.92
CA TRP A 119 -16.95 9.48 15.27
C TRP A 119 -16.25 8.73 14.14
N PHE A 120 -15.09 8.16 14.43
CA PHE A 120 -14.37 7.31 13.48
C PHE A 120 -14.78 5.85 13.71
N HIS A 121 -15.21 5.19 12.64
CA HIS A 121 -15.48 3.76 12.63
C HIS A 121 -14.31 3.06 11.90
N ASP A 122 -13.62 2.17 12.60
CA ASP A 122 -12.52 1.36 12.04
C ASP A 122 -13.07 0.28 11.09
N GLU A 123 -14.27 -0.24 11.38
CA GLU A 123 -14.97 -1.22 10.55
C GLU A 123 -16.46 -0.89 10.49
N SER A 124 -16.97 -0.65 9.28
CA SER A 124 -18.40 -0.44 9.02
C SER A 124 -18.91 -1.58 8.15
N ILE A 125 -19.91 -2.34 8.62
CA ILE A 125 -20.58 -3.38 7.84
C ILE A 125 -21.90 -2.79 7.34
N PHE A 126 -21.99 -2.52 6.03
CA PHE A 126 -23.23 -2.11 5.39
C PHE A 126 -23.93 -3.35 4.81
N TYR A 127 -25.17 -3.61 5.24
CA TYR A 127 -26.02 -4.63 4.64
C TYR A 127 -26.74 -4.03 3.43
N ALA A 128 -26.97 -4.83 2.38
CA ALA A 128 -27.52 -4.37 1.10
C ALA A 128 -28.98 -3.85 1.14
N ASN A 129 -29.56 -3.63 2.32
CA ASN A 129 -30.93 -3.17 2.52
C ASN A 129 -31.03 -1.97 3.50
N ASP A 130 -29.93 -1.26 3.75
CA ASP A 130 -29.90 -0.01 4.53
C ASP A 130 -29.70 1.20 3.60
#